data_AF-A0A3S1TGF7-F1
#
_entry.id   AF-A0A3S1TGF7-F1
#
_cell.length_a   1.000
_cell.length_b   1.000
_cell.length_c   1.000
_cell.angle_alpha   90.00
_cell.angle_beta   90.00
_cell.angle_gamma   90.00
#
_symmetry.space_group_name_H-M   'P 1'
#
loop_
_entity.id
_entity.type
_entity.pdbx_description
1 polymer ?
#
loop_
_entity_poly.entity_id
_entity_poly.type
_entity_poly.pdbx_seq_one_letter_code
_entity_poly.pdbx_strand_id
1 'polypeptide(L)'
;MGAVRPNEESFAVNATAGNLEALEASLLAEIAAASDEAAIEAVRVSALGKKGSVSEMLKTLGAMSAEERQVKGPAINGLKNRVTEALTRRKA
;
A
#
# COMPACT_ATOMS: atom_id res chain seq x y z
N MET A 1 -19.30 -20.50 14.30
CA MET A 1 -18.89 -19.08 14.36
C MET A 1 -17.41 -19.01 13.97
N GLY A 2 -17.12 -19.32 12.70
CA GLY A 2 -15.75 -19.41 12.20
C GLY A 2 -15.30 -18.03 11.74
N ALA A 3 -14.33 -17.46 12.44
CA ALA A 3 -13.60 -16.31 11.92
C ALA A 3 -12.79 -16.82 10.72
N VAL A 4 -13.38 -16.73 9.53
CA VAL A 4 -12.68 -16.90 8.26
C VAL A 4 -11.64 -15.78 8.21
N ARG A 5 -10.39 -16.12 8.49
CA ARG A 5 -9.24 -15.29 8.13
C ARG A 5 -9.19 -15.29 6.60
N PRO A 6 -9.37 -14.15 5.92
CA PRO A 6 -9.14 -14.14 4.49
C PRO A 6 -7.64 -14.01 4.24
N ASN A 7 -7.10 -15.01 3.55
CA ASN A 7 -5.92 -15.00 2.69
C ASN A 7 -4.55 -14.59 3.26
N GLU A 8 -3.76 -15.63 3.54
CA GLU A 8 -2.29 -15.65 3.37
C GLU A 8 -1.90 -15.81 1.88
N GLU A 9 -2.55 -15.08 0.96
CA GLU A 9 -2.14 -15.09 -0.45
C GLU A 9 -1.06 -14.04 -0.68
N SER A 10 0.17 -14.53 -0.72
CA SER A 10 1.37 -13.95 -1.33
C SER A 10 1.21 -12.56 -1.95
N PHE A 11 1.59 -11.52 -1.18
CA PHE A 11 1.87 -10.18 -1.68
C PHE A 11 3.15 -10.17 -2.54
N ALA A 12 3.09 -10.78 -3.71
CA ALA A 12 4.03 -10.55 -4.79
C ALA A 12 3.29 -9.76 -5.89
N VAL A 13 2.94 -8.50 -5.59
CA VAL A 13 2.20 -7.64 -6.53
C VAL A 13 3.18 -7.07 -7.55
N ASN A 14 3.14 -7.61 -8.76
CA ASN A 14 3.86 -7.09 -9.92
C ASN A 14 3.22 -5.75 -10.39
N ALA A 15 4.05 -4.72 -10.62
CA ALA A 15 3.63 -3.33 -10.79
C ALA A 15 3.01 -3.05 -12.18
N THR A 16 1.69 -3.16 -12.29
CA THR A 16 0.89 -2.65 -13.43
C THR A 16 -0.15 -1.63 -12.94
N ALA A 17 -0.63 -0.73 -13.81
CA ALA A 17 -1.52 0.37 -13.43
C ALA A 17 -2.82 -0.09 -12.74
N GLY A 18 -3.43 -1.18 -13.21
CA GLY A 18 -4.62 -1.76 -12.56
C GLY A 18 -4.34 -2.33 -11.16
N ASN A 19 -3.10 -2.72 -10.87
CA ASN A 19 -2.71 -3.18 -9.54
C ASN A 19 -2.52 -2.02 -8.54
N LEU A 20 -2.25 -0.78 -9.00
CA LEU A 20 -2.16 0.37 -8.10
C LEU A 20 -3.51 0.71 -7.48
N GLU A 21 -4.56 0.76 -8.30
CA GLU A 21 -5.92 1.06 -7.84
C GLU A 21 -6.45 -0.04 -6.91
N ALA A 22 -6.19 -1.31 -7.24
CA ALA A 22 -6.55 -2.44 -6.39
C ALA A 22 -5.80 -2.42 -5.04
N LEU A 23 -4.50 -2.14 -5.06
CA LEU A 23 -3.70 -2.01 -3.84
C LEU A 23 -4.19 -0.85 -2.99
N GLU A 24 -4.50 0.29 -3.61
CA GLU A 24 -5.08 1.44 -2.93
C GLU A 24 -6.38 1.08 -2.22
N ALA A 25 -7.32 0.47 -2.93
CA ALA A 25 -8.60 0.08 -2.38
C ALA A 25 -8.44 -0.89 -1.20
N SER A 26 -7.54 -1.87 -1.31
CA SER A 26 -7.22 -2.81 -0.22
C SER A 26 -6.68 -2.08 1.00
N LEU A 27 -5.67 -1.22 0.82
CA LEU A 27 -5.06 -0.48 1.92
C LEU A 27 -6.06 0.45 2.60
N LEU A 28 -6.90 1.16 1.84
CA LEU A 28 -7.94 2.02 2.39
C LEU A 28 -8.98 1.22 3.19
N ALA A 29 -9.36 0.03 2.70
CA ALA A 29 -10.26 -0.86 3.42
C ALA A 29 -9.62 -1.38 4.73
N GLU A 30 -8.35 -1.77 4.71
CA GLU A 30 -7.60 -2.21 5.90
C GLU A 30 -7.48 -1.07 6.93
N ILE A 31 -7.19 0.16 6.50
CA ILE A 31 -7.16 1.35 7.36
C ILE A 31 -8.54 1.61 7.98
N ALA A 32 -9.61 1.48 7.20
CA ALA A 32 -10.98 1.66 7.70
C ALA A 32 -11.39 0.56 8.68
N ALA A 33 -10.94 -0.68 8.46
CA ALA A 33 -11.20 -1.82 9.34
C ALA A 33 -10.34 -1.80 10.63
N ALA A 34 -9.22 -1.06 10.63
CA ALA A 34 -8.39 -0.90 11.82
C ALA A 34 -9.21 -0.27 12.97
N SER A 35 -9.26 -1.00 14.09
CA SER A 35 -10.11 -0.69 15.25
C SER A 35 -9.35 -0.03 16.40
N ASP A 36 -8.01 -0.10 16.38
CA ASP A 36 -7.14 0.45 17.41
C ASP A 36 -5.82 0.95 16.79
N GLU A 37 -5.04 1.67 17.59
CA GLU A 37 -3.78 2.27 17.15
C GLU A 37 -2.74 1.22 16.69
N ALA A 38 -2.75 0.03 17.28
CA ALA A 38 -1.85 -1.05 16.89
C ALA A 38 -2.19 -1.62 15.51
N ALA A 39 -3.48 -1.77 15.20
CA ALA A 39 -3.96 -2.16 13.88
C ALA A 39 -3.62 -1.10 12.81
N ILE A 40 -3.78 0.18 13.13
CA ILE A 40 -3.38 1.28 12.24
C ILE A 40 -1.88 1.23 11.94
N GLU A 41 -1.05 1.02 12.97
CA GLU A 41 0.40 0.86 12.79
C GLU A 41 0.77 -0.39 11.99
N ALA A 42 0.06 -1.52 12.19
CA ALA A 42 0.28 -2.73 11.41
C ALA A 42 0.05 -2.48 9.90
N VAL A 43 -1.05 -1.81 9.55
CA VAL A 43 -1.34 -1.42 8.16
C VAL A 43 -0.29 -0.44 7.63
N ARG A 44 0.14 0.54 8.43
CA ARG A 44 1.23 1.45 8.07
C ARG A 44 2.52 0.70 7.75
N VAL A 45 2.91 -0.27 8.57
CA VAL A 45 4.13 -1.06 8.36
C VAL A 45 3.98 -1.98 7.14
N SER A 46 2.81 -2.57 6.93
CA SER A 46 2.51 -3.40 5.75
C SER A 46 2.53 -2.61 4.45
N ALA A 47 2.09 -1.35 4.46
CA ALA A 47 2.08 -0.50 3.26
C ALA A 47 3.41 0.22 3.04
N LEU A 48 3.94 0.88 4.07
CA LEU A 48 5.02 1.86 4.01
C LEU A 48 6.29 1.43 4.76
N GLY A 49 6.30 0.25 5.38
CA GLY A 49 7.47 -0.27 6.07
C GLY A 49 8.60 -0.68 5.12
N LYS A 50 9.69 -1.23 5.68
CA LYS A 50 10.88 -1.62 4.92
C LYS A 50 10.60 -2.65 3.81
N LYS A 51 9.63 -3.53 4.05
CA LYS A 51 9.10 -4.55 3.12
C LYS A 51 7.64 -4.26 2.75
N GLY A 52 7.21 -3.01 2.91
CA GLY A 52 5.82 -2.67 2.63
C GLY A 52 5.53 -2.59 1.14
N SER A 53 4.33 -2.92 0.71
CA SER A 53 3.96 -3.04 -0.70
C SER A 53 4.28 -1.77 -1.50
N VAL A 54 3.98 -0.59 -0.94
CA VAL A 54 4.25 0.70 -1.59
C VAL A 54 5.75 1.00 -1.61
N SER A 55 6.47 0.68 -0.54
CA SER A 55 7.93 0.83 -0.44
C SER A 55 8.69 -0.05 -1.43
N GLU A 56 8.22 -1.27 -1.68
CA GLU A 56 8.81 -2.16 -2.69
C GLU A 56 8.58 -1.64 -4.10
N MET A 57 7.38 -1.13 -4.40
CA MET A 57 7.11 -0.48 -5.67
C MET A 57 8.00 0.74 -5.89
N LEU A 58 8.22 1.58 -4.87
CA LEU A 58 9.16 2.71 -4.96
C LEU A 58 10.60 2.26 -5.24
N LYS A 59 11.04 1.11 -4.71
CA LYS A 59 12.36 0.55 -5.05
C LYS A 59 12.42 0.09 -6.51
N THR A 60 11.34 -0.50 -7.03
CA THR A 60 11.29 -0.94 -8.44
C THR A 60 11.43 0.23 -9.40
N LEU A 61 10.89 1.41 -9.06
CA LEU A 61 11.12 2.64 -9.84
C LEU A 61 12.62 2.96 -9.98
N GLY A 62 13.41 2.76 -8.92
CA GLY A 62 14.86 2.97 -8.94
C GLY A 62 15.61 2.08 -9.95
N ALA A 63 15.02 0.95 -10.35
CA ALA A 63 15.55 0.05 -11.37
C ALA A 63 14.98 0.31 -12.79
N MET A 64 13.93 1.12 -12.93
CA MET A 64 13.30 1.45 -14.21
C MET A 64 14.04 2.55 -14.97
N SER A 65 13.81 2.64 -16.28
CA SER A 65 14.28 3.71 -17.16
C SER A 65 13.64 5.06 -16.85
N ALA A 66 14.27 6.16 -17.29
CA ALA A 66 13.78 7.52 -17.03
C ALA A 66 12.34 7.76 -17.54
N GLU A 67 12.03 7.27 -18.73
CA GLU A 67 10.71 7.38 -19.35
C GLU A 67 9.64 6.65 -18.54
N GLU A 68 9.93 5.43 -18.05
CA GLU A 68 9.02 4.67 -17.20
C GLU A 68 8.81 5.33 -15.83
N ARG A 69 9.88 5.86 -15.23
CA ARG A 69 9.78 6.61 -13.96
C ARG A 69 8.93 7.86 -14.11
N GLN A 70 8.99 8.55 -15.25
CA GLN A 70 8.19 9.75 -15.48
C GLN A 70 6.69 9.46 -15.46
N VAL A 71 6.27 8.27 -15.90
CA VAL A 71 4.87 7.84 -15.89
C VAL A 71 4.47 7.17 -14.57
N LYS A 72 5.24 6.18 -14.12
CA LYS A 72 4.92 5.35 -12.93
C LYS A 72 5.27 6.05 -11.62
N GLY A 73 6.28 6.90 -11.61
CA GLY A 73 6.76 7.60 -10.40
C GLY A 73 5.69 8.45 -9.73
N PRO A 74 5.03 9.37 -10.46
CA PRO A 74 3.94 10.16 -9.91
C PRO A 74 2.78 9.31 -9.40
N ALA A 75 2.43 8.22 -10.09
CA ALA A 75 1.34 7.33 -9.68
C ALA A 75 1.63 6.65 -8.32
N ILE A 76 2.84 6.11 -8.15
CA ILE A 76 3.25 5.43 -6.92
C ILE A 76 3.42 6.43 -5.76
N ASN A 77 4.00 7.61 -6.03
CA ASN A 77 4.08 8.68 -5.02
C ASN A 77 2.68 9.17 -4.61
N GLY A 78 1.75 9.29 -5.56
CA GLY A 78 0.35 9.63 -5.28
C GLY A 78 -0.31 8.61 -4.35
N LEU A 79 -0.15 7.32 -4.63
CA LEU A 79 -0.63 6.24 -3.77
C LEU A 79 -0.07 6.34 -2.35
N LYS A 80 1.27 6.50 -2.23
CA LYS A 80 1.92 6.67 -0.93
C LYS A 80 1.31 7.81 -0.13
N ASN A 81 1.07 8.96 -0.77
CA ASN A 81 0.53 10.14 -0.09
C ASN A 81 -0.90 9.89 0.39
N ARG A 82 -1.78 9.34 -0.46
CA ARG A 82 -3.18 9.02 -0.10
C ARG A 82 -3.26 8.04 1.07
N VAL A 83 -2.44 6.99 1.05
CA VAL A 83 -2.36 6.00 2.14
C VAL A 83 -1.86 6.66 3.44
N THR A 84 -0.82 7.49 3.35
CA THR A 84 -0.27 8.21 4.53
C THR A 84 -1.30 9.15 5.13
N GLU A 85 -2.06 9.87 4.31
CA GLU A 85 -3.12 10.78 4.75
C GLU A 85 -4.26 10.01 5.42
N ALA A 86 -4.71 8.90 4.83
CA ALA A 86 -5.75 8.05 5.41
C ALA A 86 -5.31 7.48 6.77
N LEU A 87 -4.07 7.00 6.89
CA LEU A 87 -3.50 6.53 8.16
C LEU A 87 -3.45 7.63 9.21
N THR A 88 -2.98 8.82 8.82
CA THR A 88 -2.88 9.98 9.71
C THR A 88 -4.27 10.39 10.21
N ARG A 89 -5.25 10.46 9.31
CA ARG A 89 -6.64 10.80 9.64
C ARG A 89 -7.31 9.76 10.53
N ARG A 90 -6.90 8.49 10.45
CA ARG A 90 -7.41 7.42 11.31
C ARG A 90 -6.80 7.43 12.70
N LYS A 91 -5.55 7.90 12.82
CA LYS A 91 -4.78 7.96 14.06
C LYS A 91 -5.03 9.24 14.87
N ALA A 92 -5.41 10.33 14.21
CA ALA A 92 -5.80 11.60 14.83
C ALA A 92 -7.15 11.50 15.56
#